data_AF-A0A4S2LRB8-F1
#
_entry.id   AF-A0A4S2LRB8-F1
#
_cell.length_a   1.000
_cell.length_b   1.000
_cell.length_c   1.000
_cell.angle_alpha   90.00
_cell.angle_beta   90.00
_cell.angle_gamma   90.00
#
_symmetry.space_group_name_H-M   'P 1'
#
loop_
_entity.id
_entity.type
_entity.pdbx_description
1 polymer ?
#
loop_
_entity_poly.entity_id
_entity_poly.type
_entity_poly.pdbx_seq_one_letter_code
_entity_poly.pdbx_strand_id
1 'polypeptide(L)'
;MNFGAGQKSIEIHLHLDGAVRPRTLFELAHSRNIPIPYSTPEEPTKPYILANFSKGFHLILPILAGDKVTIQRGTESGCLRKLSPYLKKAKKLRIHRTVHAGEKSPAEAVLEAVEKLHAERIGHGYAIVNNPKIYQMVLKKRIHLETCPTCSWLTGAVDSVRPENHPICQFAADGLDYSINTDAPRMVNKWIGEELKFCQESLGLTKAELEQCKRNAARAAFLETEEAKEALLNHLFS
;
A
#
# COMPACT_ATOMS: atom_id res chain seq x y z
N MET A 1 25.88 -5.77 5.55
CA MET A 1 25.51 -5.77 4.13
C MET A 1 24.69 -4.51 3.86
N ASN A 2 25.04 -3.76 2.82
CA ASN A 2 24.50 -2.43 2.56
C ASN A 2 23.23 -2.55 1.70
N PHE A 3 22.06 -2.71 2.32
CA PHE A 3 20.78 -2.54 1.62
C PHE A 3 20.53 -1.04 1.49
N GLY A 4 20.83 -0.45 0.32
CA GLY A 4 20.55 0.98 0.11
C GLY A 4 21.25 1.63 -1.08
N ALA A 5 22.36 1.08 -1.57
CA ALA A 5 23.04 1.60 -2.75
C ALA A 5 23.12 0.52 -3.83
N GLY A 6 22.19 0.54 -4.78
CA GLY A 6 22.30 -0.21 -6.05
C GLY A 6 21.32 -1.37 -6.26
N GLN A 7 20.54 -1.81 -5.27
CA GLN A 7 19.53 -2.85 -5.48
C GLN A 7 18.26 -2.24 -6.05
N LYS A 8 17.87 -2.69 -7.25
CA LYS A 8 16.63 -2.29 -7.90
C LYS A 8 15.44 -2.92 -7.17
N SER A 9 14.47 -2.10 -6.82
CA SER A 9 13.22 -2.49 -6.19
C SER A 9 12.03 -2.01 -7.03
N ILE A 10 10.85 -2.48 -6.67
CA ILE A 10 9.58 -2.08 -7.27
C ILE A 10 8.57 -1.90 -6.15
N GLU A 11 7.78 -0.84 -6.26
CA GLU A 11 6.62 -0.58 -5.41
C GLU A 11 5.43 -0.29 -6.31
N ILE A 12 4.29 -0.90 -6.00
CA ILE A 12 3.05 -0.76 -6.74
C ILE A 12 1.89 -0.30 -5.86
N HIS A 13 2.18 0.03 -4.60
CA HIS A 13 1.29 0.65 -3.64
C HIS A 13 2.02 1.77 -2.90
N LEU A 14 1.66 3.00 -3.22
CA LEU A 14 2.24 4.19 -2.63
C LEU A 14 1.14 5.24 -2.52
N HIS A 15 0.87 5.71 -1.32
CA HIS A 15 -0.08 6.79 -1.10
C HIS A 15 0.57 8.11 -1.52
N LEU A 16 -0.12 8.85 -2.38
CA LEU A 16 0.41 10.12 -2.91
C LEU A 16 0.74 11.07 -1.76
N ASP A 17 -0.20 11.27 -0.85
CA ASP A 17 -0.09 12.04 0.38
C ASP A 17 0.97 11.51 1.36
N GLY A 18 1.24 10.21 1.34
CA GLY A 18 2.33 9.58 2.08
C GLY A 18 3.73 9.79 1.48
N ALA A 19 3.82 10.29 0.23
CA ALA A 19 5.07 10.41 -0.54
C ALA A 19 5.42 11.83 -1.01
N VAL A 20 4.47 12.79 -0.98
CA VAL A 20 4.71 14.17 -1.46
C VAL A 20 5.81 14.86 -0.66
N ARG A 21 6.72 15.57 -1.34
CA ARG A 21 7.79 16.35 -0.72
C ARG A 21 7.20 17.45 0.17
N PRO A 22 7.72 17.65 1.40
CA PRO A 22 7.36 18.76 2.28
C PRO A 22 7.35 20.12 1.59
N ARG A 23 8.40 20.41 0.82
CA ARG A 23 8.51 21.62 0.02
C ARG A 23 7.36 21.79 -0.98
N THR A 24 6.99 20.73 -1.67
CA THR A 24 5.86 20.74 -2.61
C THR A 24 4.54 20.99 -1.88
N LEU A 25 4.32 20.38 -0.71
CA LEU A 25 3.13 20.65 0.10
C LEU A 25 3.08 22.10 0.59
N PHE A 26 4.21 22.63 1.04
CA PHE A 26 4.36 24.02 1.47
C PHE A 26 4.04 25.00 0.33
N GLU A 27 4.65 24.81 -0.85
CA GLU A 27 4.42 25.64 -2.04
C GLU A 27 2.96 25.59 -2.51
N LEU A 28 2.34 24.40 -2.49
CA LEU A 28 0.93 24.22 -2.85
C LEU A 28 -0.02 24.87 -1.84
N ALA A 29 0.27 24.77 -0.55
CA ALA A 29 -0.53 25.42 0.48
C ALA A 29 -0.49 26.96 0.33
N HIS A 30 0.69 27.53 0.12
CA HIS A 30 0.87 28.98 -0.06
C HIS A 30 0.19 29.48 -1.34
N SER A 31 0.41 28.80 -2.48
CA SER A 31 -0.24 29.19 -3.75
C SER A 31 -1.77 29.11 -3.71
N ARG A 32 -2.34 28.28 -2.83
CA ARG A 32 -3.79 28.10 -2.66
C ARG A 32 -4.38 28.84 -1.46
N ASN A 33 -3.59 29.65 -0.74
CA ASN A 33 -3.99 30.32 0.50
C ASN A 33 -4.59 29.35 1.54
N ILE A 34 -4.06 28.13 1.63
CA ILE A 34 -4.47 27.14 2.63
C ILE A 34 -3.61 27.34 3.88
N PRO A 35 -4.20 27.63 5.06
CA PRO A 35 -3.43 27.79 6.28
C PRO A 35 -2.79 26.46 6.67
N ILE A 36 -1.49 26.50 6.96
CA ILE A 36 -0.70 25.35 7.45
C ILE A 36 0.05 25.75 8.73
N PRO A 37 0.30 24.81 9.66
CA PRO A 37 0.85 25.12 10.98
C PRO A 37 2.38 25.32 11.00
N TYR A 38 3.01 25.46 9.82
CA TYR A 38 4.46 25.52 9.66
C TYR A 38 4.85 26.73 8.82
N SER A 39 5.94 27.40 9.22
CA SER A 39 6.41 28.63 8.58
C SER A 39 7.50 28.38 7.54
N THR A 40 8.06 27.16 7.50
CA THR A 40 9.14 26.79 6.59
C THR A 40 8.87 25.44 5.89
N PRO A 41 9.40 25.23 4.66
CA PRO A 41 9.22 23.99 3.91
C PRO A 41 9.94 22.77 4.51
N GLU A 42 10.84 22.96 5.47
CA GLU A 42 11.67 21.93 6.11
C GLU A 42 11.03 21.30 7.37
N GLU A 43 9.90 21.83 7.85
CA GLU A 43 9.36 21.51 9.19
C GLU A 43 8.57 20.20 9.40
N PRO A 44 8.02 19.47 8.40
CA PRO A 44 7.38 18.19 8.69
C PRO A 44 8.43 17.06 8.64
N THR A 45 9.49 17.16 9.44
CA THR A 45 10.60 16.19 9.51
C THR A 45 10.59 15.36 10.80
N LYS A 46 9.72 15.65 11.77
CA LYS A 46 9.59 14.83 12.97
C LYS A 46 8.76 13.57 12.66
N PRO A 47 9.25 12.36 12.99
CA PRO A 47 8.50 11.12 12.76
C PRO A 47 7.14 11.17 13.45
N TYR A 48 6.10 10.81 12.71
CA TYR A 48 4.75 10.74 13.23
C TYR A 48 4.63 9.49 14.12
N ILE A 49 4.64 9.66 15.44
CA ILE A 49 4.12 8.62 16.36
C ILE A 49 2.66 8.31 15.99
N LEU A 50 2.16 7.12 16.35
CA LEU A 50 0.82 6.60 16.02
C LEU A 50 -0.32 7.63 16.23
N ALA A 51 -0.23 8.42 17.30
CA ALA A 51 -1.16 9.53 17.63
C ALA A 51 -1.16 10.71 16.64
N ASN A 52 -0.12 10.81 15.80
CA ASN A 52 0.05 11.86 14.80
C ASN A 52 -0.01 11.31 13.35
N PHE A 53 0.11 10.00 13.11
CA PHE A 53 0.01 9.41 11.76
C PHE A 53 -1.28 9.84 11.04
N SER A 54 -2.43 9.72 11.71
CA SER A 54 -3.73 10.19 11.19
C SER A 54 -3.81 11.71 11.04
N LYS A 55 -3.10 12.48 11.89
CA LYS A 55 -3.01 13.95 11.77
C LYS A 55 -2.25 14.37 10.50
N GLY A 56 -1.28 13.58 10.05
CA GLY A 56 -0.58 13.79 8.79
C GLY A 56 -1.55 13.86 7.61
N PHE A 57 -2.47 12.91 7.52
CA PHE A 57 -3.53 12.91 6.50
C PHE A 57 -4.44 14.15 6.57
N HIS A 58 -4.81 14.60 7.77
CA HIS A 58 -5.63 15.81 7.94
C HIS A 58 -4.94 17.09 7.48
N LEU A 59 -3.60 17.14 7.49
CA LEU A 59 -2.83 18.28 6.98
C LEU A 59 -2.64 18.20 5.47
N ILE A 60 -2.36 17.00 4.95
CA ILE A 60 -1.95 16.80 3.57
C ILE A 60 -3.15 16.73 2.62
N LEU A 61 -4.22 16.03 3.01
CA LEU A 61 -5.37 15.84 2.14
C LEU A 61 -6.02 17.18 1.73
N PRO A 62 -6.26 18.17 2.61
CA PRO A 62 -6.80 19.46 2.18
C PRO A 62 -5.91 20.23 1.21
N ILE A 63 -4.59 20.02 1.25
CA ILE A 63 -3.63 20.66 0.34
C ILE A 63 -3.71 20.01 -1.05
N LEU A 64 -3.83 18.68 -1.11
CA LEU A 64 -3.88 17.92 -2.37
C LEU A 64 -5.28 17.86 -3.00
N ALA A 65 -6.32 18.05 -2.19
CA ALA A 65 -7.72 17.98 -2.57
C ALA A 65 -8.19 19.15 -3.43
N GLY A 66 -8.85 18.85 -4.55
CA GLY A 66 -9.53 19.84 -5.40
C GLY A 66 -10.98 20.17 -5.01
N ASP A 67 -11.56 19.49 -3.99
CA ASP A 67 -12.92 19.76 -3.52
C ASP A 67 -13.13 19.27 -2.07
N LYS A 68 -13.21 20.22 -1.13
CA LYS A 68 -13.36 19.96 0.32
C LYS A 68 -14.66 19.25 0.69
N VAL A 69 -15.73 19.39 -0.11
CA VAL A 69 -17.07 18.85 0.22
C VAL A 69 -17.16 17.36 -0.09
N THR A 70 -16.39 16.89 -1.08
CA THR A 70 -16.41 15.48 -1.50
C THR A 70 -15.59 14.58 -0.55
N ILE A 71 -14.56 15.12 0.12
CA ILE A 71 -13.59 14.34 0.91
C ILE A 71 -14.07 14.03 2.33
N GLN A 72 -14.83 14.93 2.97
CA GLN A 72 -15.40 14.67 4.30
C GLN A 72 -16.45 13.56 4.34
N ARG A 73 -16.88 13.03 3.19
CA ARG A 73 -17.85 11.93 3.09
C ARG A 73 -17.22 10.54 2.87
N GLY A 74 -15.88 10.45 2.83
CA GLY A 74 -15.16 9.28 2.30
C GLY A 74 -14.44 8.37 3.31
N THR A 75 -14.29 8.75 4.59
CA THR A 75 -13.36 8.07 5.53
C THR A 75 -14.01 7.12 6.54
N GLU A 76 -15.25 6.68 6.33
CA GLU A 76 -15.85 5.64 7.14
C GLU A 76 -16.16 4.41 6.29
N SER A 77 -16.01 3.23 6.91
CA SER A 77 -16.06 1.87 6.39
C SER A 77 -17.30 1.48 5.55
N GLY A 78 -18.18 2.44 5.21
CA GLY A 78 -19.29 2.32 4.25
C GLY A 78 -18.97 2.77 2.81
N CYS A 79 -17.72 3.09 2.48
CA CYS A 79 -17.35 3.69 1.19
C CYS A 79 -17.35 2.70 -0.01
N LEU A 80 -16.98 1.43 0.18
CA LEU A 80 -16.87 0.44 -0.91
C LEU A 80 -18.17 0.28 -1.71
N ARG A 81 -19.33 0.26 -1.03
CA ARG A 81 -20.64 0.18 -1.69
C ARG A 81 -20.94 1.42 -2.54
N LYS A 82 -20.52 2.61 -2.09
CA LYS A 82 -20.69 3.87 -2.84
C LYS A 82 -19.77 3.91 -4.07
N LEU A 83 -18.59 3.30 -4.00
CA LEU A 83 -17.64 3.21 -5.10
C LEU A 83 -17.99 2.14 -6.14
N SER A 84 -18.89 1.20 -5.81
CA SER A 84 -19.27 0.08 -6.68
C SER A 84 -19.67 0.48 -8.11
N PRO A 85 -20.52 1.51 -8.35
CA PRO A 85 -20.86 1.91 -9.71
C PRO A 85 -19.64 2.38 -10.52
N TYR A 86 -18.71 3.08 -9.88
CA TYR A 86 -17.50 3.60 -10.51
C TYR A 86 -16.50 2.49 -10.86
N LEU A 87 -16.28 1.53 -9.94
CA LEU A 87 -15.40 0.39 -10.20
C LEU A 87 -15.96 -0.55 -11.28
N LYS A 88 -17.28 -0.73 -11.31
CA LYS A 88 -17.97 -1.44 -12.40
C LYS A 88 -17.82 -0.71 -13.74
N LYS A 89 -17.90 0.64 -13.74
CA LYS A 89 -17.66 1.45 -14.93
C LYS A 89 -16.19 1.37 -15.37
N ALA A 90 -15.25 1.45 -14.44
CA ALA A 90 -13.81 1.29 -14.71
C ALA A 90 -13.51 -0.06 -15.39
N LYS A 91 -14.11 -1.15 -14.91
CA LYS A 91 -14.02 -2.46 -15.58
C LYS A 91 -14.53 -2.41 -17.02
N LYS A 92 -15.70 -1.83 -17.27
CA LYS A 92 -16.26 -1.69 -18.64
C LYS A 92 -15.33 -0.89 -19.55
N LEU A 93 -14.64 0.11 -19.00
CA LEU A 93 -13.68 0.96 -19.70
C LEU A 93 -12.25 0.39 -19.71
N ARG A 94 -12.03 -0.83 -19.20
CA ARG A 94 -10.71 -1.48 -19.08
C ARG A 94 -9.69 -0.68 -18.27
N ILE A 95 -10.14 0.19 -17.37
CA ILE A 95 -9.28 0.92 -16.43
C ILE A 95 -8.98 0.00 -15.26
N HIS A 96 -7.69 -0.29 -15.01
CA HIS A 96 -7.26 -1.18 -13.94
C HIS A 96 -7.72 -0.76 -12.54
N ARG A 97 -7.93 -1.75 -11.66
CA ARG A 97 -8.58 -1.54 -10.35
C ARG A 97 -7.79 -2.21 -9.22
N THR A 98 -7.31 -1.40 -8.28
CA THR A 98 -6.90 -1.87 -6.94
C THR A 98 -7.85 -1.30 -5.89
N VAL A 99 -8.08 -2.04 -4.81
CA VAL A 99 -8.99 -1.65 -3.72
C VAL A 99 -8.35 -1.98 -2.38
N HIS A 100 -8.35 -1.02 -1.45
CA HIS A 100 -7.99 -1.29 -0.05
C HIS A 100 -9.05 -2.14 0.61
N ALA A 101 -8.66 -3.31 1.12
CA ALA A 101 -9.53 -4.21 1.86
C ALA A 101 -8.69 -5.16 2.73
N GLY A 102 -9.24 -5.59 3.87
CA GLY A 102 -8.54 -6.54 4.74
C GLY A 102 -7.39 -5.93 5.55
N GLU A 103 -7.25 -4.61 5.60
CA GLU A 103 -6.29 -3.92 6.48
C GLU A 103 -6.85 -3.81 7.91
N LYS A 104 -7.90 -3.00 8.07
CA LYS A 104 -8.71 -2.90 9.30
C LYS A 104 -10.12 -3.47 9.12
N SER A 105 -10.51 -3.71 7.87
CA SER A 105 -11.78 -4.35 7.51
C SER A 105 -11.63 -5.87 7.56
N PRO A 106 -12.74 -6.62 7.77
CA PRO A 106 -12.67 -8.06 7.86
C PRO A 106 -12.40 -8.70 6.49
N ALA A 107 -12.06 -10.00 6.47
CA ALA A 107 -11.71 -10.75 5.25
C ALA A 107 -12.82 -10.69 4.18
N GLU A 108 -14.09 -10.59 4.59
CA GLU A 108 -15.24 -10.47 3.70
C GLU A 108 -15.18 -9.21 2.83
N ALA A 109 -14.50 -8.15 3.28
CA ALA A 109 -14.26 -6.96 2.46
C ALA A 109 -13.34 -7.27 1.28
N VAL A 110 -12.36 -8.18 1.45
CA VAL A 110 -11.50 -8.66 0.36
C VAL A 110 -12.32 -9.46 -0.64
N LEU A 111 -13.19 -10.36 -0.16
CA LEU A 111 -14.10 -11.11 -1.03
C LEU A 111 -15.02 -10.16 -1.82
N GLU A 112 -15.59 -9.14 -1.16
CA GLU A 112 -16.42 -8.14 -1.83
C GLU A 112 -15.64 -7.34 -2.88
N ALA A 113 -14.42 -6.90 -2.56
CA ALA A 113 -13.57 -6.18 -3.49
C ALA A 113 -13.27 -7.00 -4.76
N VAL A 114 -12.95 -8.29 -4.60
CA VAL A 114 -12.67 -9.18 -5.73
C VAL A 114 -13.95 -9.49 -6.53
N GLU A 115 -14.99 -10.00 -5.88
CA GLU A 115 -16.17 -10.54 -6.58
C GLU A 115 -17.10 -9.45 -7.10
N LYS A 116 -17.36 -8.41 -6.29
CA LYS A 116 -18.39 -7.40 -6.60
C LYS A 116 -17.81 -6.14 -7.22
N LEU A 117 -16.60 -5.77 -6.84
CA LEU A 117 -15.93 -4.55 -7.32
C LEU A 117 -14.93 -4.83 -8.45
N HIS A 118 -14.63 -6.11 -8.69
CA HIS A 118 -13.72 -6.56 -9.74
C HIS A 118 -12.31 -5.98 -9.60
N ALA A 119 -11.86 -5.84 -8.35
CA ALA A 119 -10.47 -5.51 -8.04
C ALA A 119 -9.54 -6.58 -8.63
N GLU A 120 -8.46 -6.14 -9.26
CA GLU A 120 -7.39 -7.00 -9.79
C GLU A 120 -6.27 -7.18 -8.75
N ARG A 121 -6.12 -6.20 -7.85
CA ARG A 121 -5.20 -6.23 -6.72
C ARG A 121 -5.90 -5.71 -5.46
N ILE A 122 -5.39 -6.11 -4.30
CA ILE A 122 -5.92 -5.72 -3.01
C ILE A 122 -4.84 -4.98 -2.23
N GLY A 123 -5.12 -3.74 -1.86
CA GLY A 123 -4.34 -2.99 -0.89
C GLY A 123 -4.39 -3.71 0.45
N HIS A 124 -3.24 -4.11 0.98
CA HIS A 124 -3.06 -4.84 2.24
C HIS A 124 -3.51 -6.31 2.21
N GLY A 125 -4.81 -6.58 2.46
CA GLY A 125 -5.37 -7.92 2.47
C GLY A 125 -5.04 -8.81 3.68
N TYR A 126 -4.46 -8.28 4.76
CA TYR A 126 -4.00 -9.07 5.91
C TYR A 126 -5.07 -9.95 6.58
N ALA A 127 -6.30 -9.44 6.70
CA ALA A 127 -7.38 -10.10 7.44
C ALA A 127 -7.77 -11.47 6.87
N ILE A 128 -7.36 -11.82 5.64
CA ILE A 128 -7.69 -13.12 5.04
C ILE A 128 -7.16 -14.31 5.85
N VAL A 129 -6.07 -14.14 6.63
CA VAL A 129 -5.54 -15.20 7.50
C VAL A 129 -6.56 -15.68 8.53
N ASN A 130 -7.53 -14.83 8.88
CA ASN A 130 -8.59 -15.15 9.84
C ASN A 130 -9.78 -15.87 9.21
N ASN A 131 -9.81 -16.06 7.88
CA ASN A 131 -10.89 -16.74 7.18
C ASN A 131 -10.33 -17.73 6.13
N PRO A 132 -10.21 -19.04 6.49
CA PRO A 132 -9.64 -20.04 5.60
C PRO A 132 -10.31 -20.15 4.23
N LYS A 133 -11.63 -19.93 4.13
CA LYS A 133 -12.33 -20.00 2.84
C LYS A 133 -11.91 -18.86 1.91
N ILE A 134 -11.80 -17.64 2.44
CA ILE A 134 -11.39 -16.47 1.68
C ILE A 134 -9.90 -16.55 1.34
N TYR A 135 -9.08 -17.01 2.29
CA TYR A 135 -7.66 -17.29 2.07
C TYR A 135 -7.44 -18.21 0.86
N GLN A 136 -8.13 -19.37 0.85
CA GLN A 136 -8.03 -20.33 -0.25
C GLN A 136 -8.54 -19.77 -1.58
N MET A 137 -9.55 -18.88 -1.54
CA MET A 137 -10.01 -18.18 -2.75
C MET A 137 -8.93 -17.25 -3.31
N VAL A 138 -8.31 -16.43 -2.46
CA VAL A 138 -7.21 -15.52 -2.83
C VAL A 138 -6.05 -16.30 -3.43
N LEU A 139 -5.63 -17.38 -2.79
CA LEU A 139 -4.56 -18.26 -3.26
C LEU A 139 -4.90 -18.88 -4.62
N LYS A 140 -6.06 -19.53 -4.74
CA LYS A 140 -6.48 -20.22 -5.98
C LYS A 140 -6.65 -19.27 -7.16
N LYS A 141 -7.17 -18.07 -6.92
CA LYS A 141 -7.37 -17.05 -7.96
C LYS A 141 -6.12 -16.21 -8.23
N ARG A 142 -5.04 -16.42 -7.45
CA ARG A 142 -3.80 -15.61 -7.50
C ARG A 142 -4.09 -14.11 -7.40
N ILE A 143 -4.95 -13.71 -6.47
CA ILE A 143 -5.23 -12.29 -6.24
C ILE A 143 -3.98 -11.65 -5.64
N HIS A 144 -3.45 -10.60 -6.28
CA HIS A 144 -2.24 -9.94 -5.81
C HIS A 144 -2.52 -9.04 -4.60
N LEU A 145 -1.76 -9.24 -3.52
CA LEU A 145 -1.84 -8.44 -2.30
C LEU A 145 -0.69 -7.42 -2.24
N GLU A 146 -1.04 -6.15 -2.11
CA GLU A 146 -0.10 -5.04 -1.99
C GLU A 146 0.21 -4.83 -0.49
N THR A 147 1.19 -5.57 0.04
CA THR A 147 1.48 -5.52 1.48
C THR A 147 2.42 -4.37 1.81
N CYS A 148 2.23 -3.79 2.99
CA CYS A 148 2.94 -2.61 3.51
C CYS A 148 3.39 -2.87 4.97
N PRO A 149 4.40 -3.73 5.19
CA PRO A 149 4.67 -4.37 6.48
C PRO A 149 4.94 -3.42 7.66
N THR A 150 5.76 -2.38 7.49
CA THR A 150 5.99 -1.41 8.57
C THR A 150 4.71 -0.65 8.86
N CYS A 151 3.99 -0.21 7.82
CA CYS A 151 2.79 0.59 8.01
C CYS A 151 1.72 -0.21 8.77
N SER A 152 1.49 -1.47 8.40
CA SER A 152 0.54 -2.32 9.10
C SER A 152 0.92 -2.62 10.53
N TRP A 153 2.21 -2.81 10.80
CA TRP A 153 2.73 -3.00 12.15
C TRP A 153 2.56 -1.73 13.01
N LEU A 154 2.89 -0.56 12.46
CA LEU A 154 2.77 0.73 13.16
C LEU A 154 1.32 1.20 13.34
N THR A 155 0.41 0.86 12.44
CA THR A 155 -1.00 1.26 12.54
C THR A 155 -1.84 0.33 13.41
N GLY A 156 -1.27 -0.79 13.86
CA GLY A 156 -1.98 -1.85 14.56
C GLY A 156 -2.97 -2.61 13.68
N ALA A 157 -2.81 -2.56 12.35
CA ALA A 157 -3.62 -3.35 11.43
C ALA A 157 -3.30 -4.86 11.53
N VAL A 158 -2.10 -5.18 12.01
CA VAL A 158 -1.66 -6.55 12.31
C VAL A 158 -1.12 -6.62 13.74
N ASP A 159 -0.88 -7.84 14.25
CA ASP A 159 -0.25 -8.03 15.56
C ASP A 159 1.11 -7.33 15.60
N SER A 160 1.20 -6.31 16.46
CA SER A 160 2.41 -5.51 16.64
C SER A 160 3.31 -6.01 17.77
N VAL A 161 2.89 -7.04 18.52
CA VAL A 161 3.64 -7.58 19.66
C VAL A 161 4.74 -8.52 19.19
N ARG A 162 4.45 -9.34 18.18
CA ARG A 162 5.36 -10.36 17.63
C ARG A 162 5.50 -10.16 16.13
N PRO A 163 6.57 -9.52 15.65
CA PRO A 163 6.79 -9.31 14.22
C PRO A 163 6.71 -10.61 13.41
N GLU A 164 7.19 -11.73 13.96
CA GLU A 164 7.13 -13.04 13.31
C GLU A 164 5.70 -13.55 13.04
N ASN A 165 4.68 -13.01 13.73
CA ASN A 165 3.27 -13.33 13.51
C ASN A 165 2.64 -12.50 12.38
N HIS A 166 3.40 -11.62 11.71
CA HIS A 166 2.86 -10.81 10.64
C HIS A 166 2.26 -11.72 9.54
N PRO A 167 1.05 -11.43 9.04
CA PRO A 167 0.37 -12.25 8.02
C PRO A 167 1.21 -12.56 6.77
N ILE A 168 2.21 -11.74 6.45
CA ILE A 168 3.06 -11.98 5.27
C ILE A 168 3.99 -13.18 5.46
N CYS A 169 4.30 -13.56 6.70
CA CYS A 169 5.08 -14.78 6.98
C CYS A 169 4.31 -16.01 6.49
N GLN A 170 2.99 -16.05 6.73
CA GLN A 170 2.13 -17.09 6.19
C GLN A 170 1.98 -16.97 4.67
N PHE A 171 1.86 -15.75 4.14
CA PHE A 171 1.77 -15.54 2.69
C PHE A 171 3.03 -16.04 1.96
N ALA A 172 4.21 -15.83 2.55
CA ALA A 172 5.48 -16.32 2.05
C ALA A 172 5.52 -17.86 2.05
N ALA A 173 5.19 -18.48 3.19
CA ALA A 173 5.19 -19.93 3.35
C ALA A 173 4.22 -20.64 2.38
N ASP A 174 3.06 -20.04 2.14
CA ASP A 174 2.01 -20.61 1.27
C ASP A 174 2.16 -20.18 -0.20
N GLY A 175 3.14 -19.35 -0.53
CA GLY A 175 3.40 -18.90 -1.91
C GLY A 175 2.30 -18.00 -2.49
N LEU A 176 1.67 -17.17 -1.65
CA LEU A 176 0.67 -16.20 -2.12
C LEU A 176 1.30 -15.18 -3.08
N ASP A 177 0.46 -14.62 -3.95
CA ASP A 177 0.86 -13.55 -4.84
C ASP A 177 0.79 -12.22 -4.08
N TYR A 178 1.94 -11.73 -3.61
CA TYR A 178 2.03 -10.45 -2.88
C TYR A 178 3.31 -9.67 -3.23
N SER A 179 3.30 -8.38 -2.89
CA SER A 179 4.43 -7.45 -3.00
C SER A 179 4.69 -6.73 -1.68
N ILE A 180 5.89 -6.17 -1.52
CA ILE A 180 6.30 -5.34 -0.38
C ILE A 180 6.35 -3.89 -0.85
N ASN A 181 5.69 -2.99 -0.12
CA ASN A 181 5.52 -1.59 -0.47
C ASN A 181 5.62 -0.70 0.77
N THR A 182 5.92 0.58 0.61
CA THR A 182 6.12 1.51 1.73
C THR A 182 4.86 2.21 2.22
N ASP A 183 3.79 2.23 1.41
CA ASP A 183 2.54 2.96 1.70
C ASP A 183 2.76 4.47 1.85
N ALA A 184 3.12 4.92 3.05
CA ALA A 184 3.34 6.31 3.40
C ALA A 184 4.77 6.54 3.92
N PRO A 185 5.81 6.38 3.07
CA PRO A 185 7.22 6.33 3.49
C PRO A 185 7.66 7.57 4.26
N ARG A 186 7.09 8.74 3.94
CA ARG A 186 7.42 9.99 4.66
C ARG A 186 6.78 10.05 6.04
N MET A 187 5.57 9.51 6.21
CA MET A 187 4.90 9.55 7.50
C MET A 187 5.60 8.63 8.51
N VAL A 188 6.09 7.48 8.04
CA VAL A 188 6.79 6.48 8.87
C VAL A 188 8.32 6.61 8.84
N ASN A 189 8.85 7.52 8.02
CA ASN A 189 10.29 7.71 7.76
C ASN A 189 11.02 6.39 7.43
N LYS A 190 10.41 5.58 6.57
CA LYS A 190 11.00 4.34 6.06
C LYS A 190 10.73 4.24 4.57
N TRP A 191 11.79 4.07 3.79
CA TRP A 191 11.70 3.82 2.36
C TRP A 191 11.87 2.33 2.09
N ILE A 192 11.85 1.94 0.82
CA ILE A 192 11.85 0.54 0.41
C ILE A 192 13.05 -0.25 0.95
N GLY A 193 14.21 0.40 1.13
CA GLY A 193 15.39 -0.24 1.73
C GLY A 193 15.14 -0.65 3.18
N GLU A 194 14.56 0.24 3.98
CA GLU A 194 14.17 -0.04 5.37
C GLU A 194 13.04 -1.06 5.45
N GLU A 195 12.11 -1.05 4.49
CA GLU A 195 10.99 -2.00 4.44
C GLU A 195 11.45 -3.43 4.18
N LEU A 196 12.35 -3.61 3.20
CA LEU A 196 12.97 -4.89 2.91
C LEU A 196 13.83 -5.38 4.09
N LYS A 197 14.54 -4.46 4.75
CA LYS A 197 15.32 -4.76 5.96
C LYS A 197 14.42 -5.25 7.09
N PHE A 198 13.29 -4.59 7.33
CA PHE A 198 12.30 -5.02 8.33
C PHE A 198 11.76 -6.42 8.02
N CYS A 199 11.41 -6.68 6.76
CA CYS A 199 10.95 -8.01 6.33
C CYS A 199 11.99 -9.10 6.58
N GLN A 200 13.26 -8.83 6.28
CA GLN A 200 14.31 -9.83 6.44
C GLN A 200 14.73 -10.03 7.90
N GLU A 201 14.96 -8.94 8.63
CA GLU A 201 15.57 -8.99 9.97
C GLU A 201 14.54 -9.20 11.09
N SER A 202 13.32 -8.70 10.92
CA SER A 202 12.27 -8.78 11.96
C SER A 202 11.20 -9.82 11.64
N LEU A 203 10.79 -9.94 10.37
CA LEU A 203 9.75 -10.89 9.97
C LEU A 203 10.32 -12.25 9.55
N GLY A 204 11.63 -12.34 9.29
CA GLY A 204 12.31 -13.59 8.96
C GLY A 204 12.16 -14.04 7.51
N LEU A 205 11.70 -13.16 6.59
CA LEU A 205 11.60 -13.50 5.17
C LEU A 205 12.99 -13.75 4.57
N THR A 206 13.12 -14.84 3.84
CA THR A 206 14.33 -15.21 3.12
C THR A 206 14.54 -14.32 1.90
N LYS A 207 15.80 -14.23 1.43
CA LYS A 207 16.12 -13.53 0.18
C LYS A 207 15.34 -14.08 -1.02
N ALA A 208 15.11 -15.40 -1.06
CA ALA A 208 14.36 -16.04 -2.14
C ALA A 208 12.90 -15.57 -2.17
N GLU A 209 12.28 -15.46 -0.99
CA GLU A 209 10.91 -14.93 -0.85
C GLU A 209 10.84 -13.45 -1.23
N LEU A 210 11.79 -12.62 -0.78
CA LEU A 210 11.85 -11.20 -1.17
C LEU A 210 12.01 -11.02 -2.69
N GLU A 211 12.88 -11.79 -3.33
CA GLU A 211 13.04 -11.77 -4.78
C GLU A 211 11.79 -12.29 -5.50
N GLN A 212 11.06 -13.26 -4.91
CA GLN A 212 9.79 -13.72 -5.45
C GLN A 212 8.70 -12.65 -5.36
N CYS A 213 8.62 -11.91 -4.24
CA CYS A 213 7.73 -10.75 -4.10
C CYS A 213 8.01 -9.70 -5.17
N LYS A 214 9.29 -9.43 -5.44
CA LYS A 214 9.71 -8.51 -6.50
C LYS A 214 9.24 -8.97 -7.89
N ARG A 215 9.31 -10.27 -8.20
CA ARG A 215 8.76 -10.85 -9.44
C ARG A 215 7.24 -10.74 -9.51
N ASN A 216 6.56 -11.06 -8.42
CA ASN A 216 5.10 -10.97 -8.31
C ASN A 216 4.62 -9.53 -8.56
N ALA A 217 5.27 -8.55 -7.92
CA ALA A 217 4.98 -7.13 -8.10
C ALA A 217 5.11 -6.68 -9.57
N ALA A 218 6.18 -7.09 -10.27
CA ALA A 218 6.39 -6.74 -11.67
C ALA A 218 5.30 -7.33 -12.58
N ARG A 219 4.87 -8.56 -12.33
CA ARG A 219 3.79 -9.23 -13.08
C ARG A 219 2.42 -8.61 -12.80
N ALA A 220 2.21 -8.16 -11.56
CA ALA A 220 0.99 -7.48 -11.12
C ALA A 220 0.99 -5.98 -11.42
N ALA A 221 2.06 -5.42 -11.98
CA ALA A 221 2.07 -4.03 -12.40
C ALA A 221 1.01 -3.82 -13.50
N PHE A 222 0.28 -2.69 -13.42
CA PHE A 222 -0.70 -2.29 -14.43
C PHE A 222 -0.02 -1.70 -15.68
N LEU A 223 0.97 -2.43 -16.21
CA LEU A 223 1.58 -2.17 -17.50
C LEU A 223 0.71 -2.78 -18.61
N GLU A 224 0.63 -2.07 -19.73
CA GLU A 224 -0.33 -2.38 -20.81
C GLU A 224 -0.04 -3.69 -21.54
N THR A 225 1.22 -4.12 -21.60
CA THR A 225 1.63 -5.29 -22.36
C THR A 225 2.52 -6.24 -21.55
N GLU A 226 2.53 -7.52 -21.94
CA GLU A 226 3.39 -8.52 -21.32
C GLU A 226 4.86 -8.25 -21.65
N GLU A 227 5.18 -7.69 -22.82
CA GLU A 227 6.54 -7.27 -23.18
C GLU A 227 7.05 -6.17 -22.24
N ALA A 228 6.19 -5.23 -21.83
CA ALA A 228 6.56 -4.21 -20.86
C ALA A 228 6.84 -4.81 -19.47
N LYS A 229 6.07 -5.83 -19.05
CA LYS A 229 6.31 -6.55 -17.80
C LYS A 229 7.58 -7.38 -17.84
N GLU A 230 7.86 -8.05 -18.96
CA GLU A 230 9.11 -8.79 -19.16
C GLU A 230 10.32 -7.85 -19.22
N ALA A 231 10.20 -6.68 -19.86
CA ALA A 231 11.23 -5.66 -19.84
C ALA A 231 11.49 -5.14 -18.40
N LEU A 232 10.44 -4.96 -17.60
CA LEU A 232 10.54 -4.59 -16.20
C LEU A 232 11.20 -5.69 -15.36
N LEU A 233 10.83 -6.95 -15.56
CA LEU A 233 11.49 -8.10 -14.93
C LEU A 233 12.98 -8.10 -15.28
N ASN A 234 13.33 -8.07 -16.56
CA ASN A 234 14.73 -8.03 -17.00
C ASN A 234 15.49 -6.87 -16.37
N HIS A 235 14.88 -5.68 -16.29
CA HIS A 235 15.49 -4.55 -15.62
C HIS A 235 15.73 -4.79 -14.12
N LEU A 236 14.79 -5.40 -13.40
CA LEU A 236 14.88 -5.62 -11.95
C LEU A 236 15.90 -6.71 -11.55
N PHE A 237 16.24 -7.62 -12.46
CA PHE A 237 17.14 -8.76 -12.22
C PHE A 237 18.42 -8.76 -13.07
N SER A 238 18.69 -7.68 -13.82
CA SER A 238 19.95 -7.44 -14.54
C SER A 238 21.07 -6.94 -13.65
#